data_AF-A0A8H4UZE7-F1
#
_entry.id   AF-A0A8H4UZE7-F1
#
_cell.length_a   1.000
_cell.length_b   1.000
_cell.length_c   1.000
_cell.angle_alpha   90.00
_cell.angle_beta   90.00
_cell.angle_gamma   90.00
#
_symmetry.space_group_name_H-M   'P 1'
#
loop_
_entity.id
_entity.type
_entity.pdbx_description
1 polymer ?
#
loop_
_entity_poly.entity_id
_entity_poly.type
_entity_poly.pdbx_seq_one_letter_code
_entity_poly.pdbx_strand_id
1 'polypeptide(L)'
;MRRLVSWLRASSDARIQDIAYSTTARRTHHPIRFALVASTRQEAISKLETEIERARSFKSSPAEVIFAFTGQGSSYAGMGAELYRTSSVFRKTVDFCVGVCDSSGFPAFLDIITDETVDLLTKNAAQTQLATVTLEIALTAFW
;
A
#
# COMPACT_ATOMS: atom_id res chain seq x y z
N MET A 1 11.45 11.42 18.68
CA MET A 1 12.06 10.11 18.34
C MET A 1 12.72 9.43 19.54
N ARG A 2 13.77 10.00 20.19
CA ARG A 2 14.47 9.36 21.34
C ARG A 2 13.54 8.82 22.43
N ARG A 3 12.58 9.63 22.90
CA ARG A 3 11.58 9.20 23.90
C ARG A 3 10.72 8.03 23.43
N LEU A 4 10.35 8.00 22.14
CA LEU A 4 9.57 6.90 21.57
C LEU A 4 10.40 5.61 21.55
N VAL A 5 11.68 5.68 21.17
CA VAL A 5 12.60 4.52 21.23
C VAL A 5 12.72 3.98 22.65
N SER A 6 12.95 4.85 23.65
CA SER A 6 13.01 4.43 25.05
C SER A 6 11.72 3.75 25.52
N TRP A 7 10.57 4.30 25.14
CA TRP A 7 9.27 3.72 25.49
C TRP A 7 9.02 2.37 24.79
N LEU A 8 9.39 2.25 23.51
CA LEU A 8 9.29 0.99 22.76
C LEU A 8 10.16 -0.11 23.37
N ARG A 9 11.35 0.23 23.88
CA ARG A 9 12.22 -0.72 24.58
C ARG A 9 11.61 -1.17 25.91
N ALA A 10 11.05 -0.24 26.69
CA ALA A 10 10.45 -0.53 27.99
C ALA A 10 9.12 -1.30 27.91
N SER A 11 8.36 -1.12 26.82
CA SER A 11 7.02 -1.71 26.66
C SER A 11 7.08 -2.97 25.79
N SER A 12 7.43 -4.11 26.38
CA SER A 12 7.58 -5.40 25.67
C SER A 12 6.30 -5.86 24.98
N ASP A 13 5.16 -5.57 25.60
CA ASP A 13 3.87 -6.15 25.23
C ASP A 13 3.07 -5.25 24.27
N ALA A 14 3.61 -4.08 23.93
CA ALA A 14 2.96 -3.15 23.02
C ALA A 14 2.95 -3.70 21.59
N ARG A 15 1.75 -3.86 21.02
CA ARG A 15 1.58 -4.32 19.64
C ARG A 15 1.90 -3.20 18.67
N ILE A 16 2.60 -3.53 17.57
CA ILE A 16 3.03 -2.54 16.59
C ILE A 16 1.85 -1.82 15.92
N GLN A 17 0.70 -2.49 15.76
CA GLN A 17 -0.49 -1.87 15.16
C GLN A 17 -1.09 -0.78 16.07
N ASP A 18 -1.13 -1.02 17.39
CA ASP A 18 -1.63 -0.04 18.36
C ASP A 18 -0.73 1.20 18.43
N ILE A 19 0.58 0.98 18.30
CA ILE A 19 1.58 2.05 18.21
C ILE A 19 1.33 2.88 16.95
N ALA A 20 1.23 2.24 15.79
CA ALA A 20 0.95 2.91 14.52
C ALA A 20 -0.35 3.71 14.56
N TYR A 21 -1.43 3.11 15.09
CA TYR A 21 -2.71 3.80 15.28
C TYR A 21 -2.58 5.02 16.19
N SER A 22 -1.88 4.88 17.32
CA SER A 22 -1.72 5.96 18.28
C SER A 22 -0.89 7.12 17.74
N THR A 23 0.18 6.84 16.99
CA THR A 23 1.06 7.88 16.43
C THR A 23 0.47 8.56 15.19
N THR A 24 -0.51 7.95 14.52
CA THR A 24 -1.15 8.49 13.31
C THR A 24 -2.52 9.10 13.59
N ALA A 25 -3.45 8.33 14.14
CA ALA A 25 -4.86 8.73 14.29
C ALA A 25 -5.16 9.46 15.62
N ARG A 26 -4.29 9.33 16.63
CA ARG A 26 -4.53 9.84 18.00
C ARG A 26 -3.58 10.96 18.44
N ARG A 27 -2.86 11.57 17.48
CA ARG A 27 -1.90 12.65 17.74
C ARG A 27 -2.01 13.72 16.66
N THR A 28 -1.74 14.96 17.06
CA THR A 28 -1.65 16.11 16.14
C THR A 28 -0.34 16.05 15.36
N HIS A 29 -0.42 16.27 14.04
CA HIS A 29 0.74 16.24 13.14
C HIS A 29 1.36 17.64 12.97
N HIS A 30 2.46 17.90 13.65
CA HIS A 30 3.22 19.16 13.56
C HIS A 30 4.03 19.28 12.25
N PRO A 31 4.59 20.45 11.90
CA PRO A 31 5.29 20.65 10.62
C PRO A 31 6.56 19.82 10.42
N ILE A 32 7.25 19.46 11.51
CA ILE A 32 8.41 18.56 11.46
C ILE A 32 7.89 17.14 11.64
N ARG A 33 7.93 16.36 10.56
CA ARG A 33 7.34 15.01 10.53
C ARG A 33 8.38 13.99 10.15
N PHE A 34 8.13 12.76 10.58
CA PHE A 34 8.88 11.60 10.17
C PHE A 34 7.96 10.39 10.19
N ALA A 35 8.02 9.58 9.14
CA ALA A 35 7.30 8.34 9.02
C ALA A 35 8.28 7.22 8.72
N LEU A 36 7.98 6.02 9.21
CA LEU A 36 8.67 4.80 8.86
C LEU A 36 7.64 3.70 8.62
N VAL A 37 8.05 2.67 7.90
CA VAL A 37 7.31 1.41 7.77
C VAL A 37 8.10 0.35 8.51
N ALA A 38 7.43 -0.44 9.36
CA ALA A 38 8.02 -1.56 10.06
C ALA A 38 6.96 -2.61 10.34
N SER A 39 7.33 -3.88 10.18
CA SER A 39 6.48 -5.04 10.49
C SER A 39 6.64 -5.48 11.94
N THR A 40 7.72 -5.07 12.61
CA THR A 40 7.99 -5.43 14.01
C THR A 40 8.44 -4.24 14.84
N ARG A 41 8.28 -4.37 16.17
CA ARG A 41 8.79 -3.40 17.15
C ARG A 41 10.32 -3.24 17.06
N GLN A 42 11.05 -4.34 16.89
CA GLN A 42 12.51 -4.31 16.80
C GLN A 42 13.00 -3.58 15.55
N GLU A 43 12.32 -3.80 14.42
CA GLU A 43 12.59 -3.09 13.18
C GLU A 43 12.30 -1.58 13.32
N ALA A 44 11.19 -1.21 13.97
CA ALA A 44 10.85 0.18 14.24
C ALA A 44 11.92 0.87 15.12
N ILE A 45 12.40 0.19 16.17
CA ILE A 45 13.48 0.70 17.04
C ILE A 45 14.75 0.95 16.22
N SER A 46 15.19 -0.06 15.45
CA SER A 46 16.41 0.03 14.63
C SER A 46 16.35 1.21 13.64
N LYS A 47 15.24 1.32 12.88
CA LYS A 47 15.03 2.41 11.92
C LYS A 47 14.98 3.79 12.57
N LEU A 48 14.37 3.92 13.75
CA LEU A 48 14.34 5.17 14.51
C LEU A 48 15.73 5.57 15.01
N GLU A 49 16.54 4.62 15.48
CA GLU A 49 17.90 4.87 15.97
C GLU A 49 18.82 5.37 14.85
N THR A 50 18.80 4.68 13.70
CA THR A 50 19.55 5.13 12.51
C THR A 50 19.18 6.56 12.12
N GLU A 51 17.90 6.94 12.20
CA GLU A 51 17.49 8.28 11.80
C GLU A 51 17.77 9.36 12.85
N ILE A 52 17.77 9.00 14.14
CA ILE A 52 18.22 9.90 15.21
C ILE A 52 19.69 10.27 15.00
N GLU A 53 20.54 9.32 14.61
CA GLU A 53 21.97 9.55 14.33
C GLU A 53 22.18 10.47 13.14
N ARG A 54 21.34 10.36 12.10
CA ARG A 54 21.40 11.21 10.91
C ARG A 54 20.93 12.65 11.13
N ALA A 55 20.24 12.93 12.24
CA ALA A 55 19.75 14.27 12.62
C ALA A 55 18.96 15.01 11.52
N ARG A 56 18.28 14.28 10.61
CA ARG A 56 17.50 14.90 9.54
C ARG A 56 16.22 15.50 10.10
N SER A 57 15.95 16.75 9.73
CA SER A 57 14.66 17.39 9.96
C SER A 57 13.93 17.51 8.63
N PHE A 58 12.71 16.98 8.57
CA PHE A 58 11.85 17.10 7.39
C PHE A 58 10.76 18.11 7.70
N LYS A 59 10.75 19.23 6.99
CA LYS A 59 9.59 20.13 6.98
C LYS A 59 8.59 19.56 5.97
N SER A 60 7.37 19.30 6.43
CA SER A 60 6.26 18.93 5.56
C SER A 60 5.54 20.19 5.11
N SER A 61 5.45 20.39 3.79
CA SER A 61 4.51 21.29 3.14
C SER A 61 3.44 20.46 2.42
N PRO A 62 2.21 20.98 2.28
CA PRO A 62 1.25 20.41 1.33
C PRO A 62 1.90 20.34 -0.05
N ALA A 63 1.75 19.22 -0.74
CA ALA A 63 2.23 19.02 -2.10
C ALA A 63 1.04 18.92 -3.04
N GLU A 64 1.18 19.47 -4.25
CA GLU A 64 0.26 19.17 -5.34
C GLU A 64 0.39 17.69 -5.72
N VAL A 65 -0.74 17.03 -5.94
CA VAL A 65 -0.81 15.61 -6.24
C VAL A 65 -1.13 15.43 -7.71
N ILE A 66 -0.30 14.65 -8.41
CA ILE A 66 -0.51 14.23 -9.79
C ILE A 66 -0.52 12.71 -9.81
N PHE A 67 -1.56 12.10 -10.39
CA PHE A 67 -1.58 10.66 -10.63
C PHE A 67 -0.99 10.35 -12.01
N ALA A 68 0.01 9.47 -12.02
CA ALA A 68 0.63 8.94 -13.22
C ALA A 68 0.26 7.46 -13.35
N PHE A 69 -0.33 7.13 -14.49
CA PHE A 69 -0.82 5.79 -14.82
C PHE A 69 0.19 5.09 -15.74
N THR A 70 0.50 3.84 -15.45
CA THR A 70 1.47 3.06 -16.20
C THR A 70 0.83 2.43 -17.43
N GLY A 71 1.61 2.35 -18.51
CA GLY A 71 1.14 1.71 -19.74
C GLY A 71 1.15 0.18 -19.65
N GLN A 72 0.78 -0.45 -20.77
CA GLN A 72 0.95 -1.89 -20.95
C GLN A 72 2.44 -2.26 -20.85
N GLY A 73 2.78 -3.22 -19.98
CA GLY A 73 4.15 -3.74 -19.82
C GLY A 73 4.68 -3.77 -18.40
N SER A 74 3.97 -3.20 -17.43
CA SER A 74 4.31 -3.26 -15.99
C SER A 74 3.50 -4.29 -15.21
N SER A 75 2.71 -5.13 -15.88
CA SER A 75 1.88 -6.16 -15.26
C SER A 75 2.75 -7.34 -14.79
N TYR A 76 2.45 -7.86 -13.60
CA TYR A 76 3.04 -9.08 -13.05
C TYR A 76 1.96 -9.88 -12.32
N ALA A 77 2.19 -11.18 -12.12
CA ALA A 77 1.25 -12.06 -11.42
C ALA A 77 0.98 -11.59 -10.00
N GLY A 78 -0.28 -11.54 -9.58
CA GLY A 78 -0.67 -11.15 -8.23
C GLY A 78 -0.44 -9.67 -7.91
N MET A 79 -0.39 -8.79 -8.92
CA MET A 79 -0.04 -7.37 -8.75
C MET A 79 -0.93 -6.55 -7.79
N GLY A 80 -2.08 -7.09 -7.39
CA GLY A 80 -2.95 -6.49 -6.37
C GLY A 80 -3.34 -7.46 -5.25
N ALA A 81 -2.70 -8.63 -5.13
CA ALA A 81 -3.18 -9.73 -4.30
C ALA A 81 -3.27 -9.36 -2.80
N GLU A 82 -2.24 -8.72 -2.26
CA GLU A 82 -2.22 -8.29 -0.86
C GLU A 82 -3.30 -7.24 -0.56
N LEU A 83 -3.46 -6.24 -1.43
CA LEU A 83 -4.48 -5.20 -1.28
C LEU A 83 -5.89 -5.76 -1.46
N TYR A 84 -6.09 -6.71 -2.38
CA TYR A 84 -7.35 -7.39 -2.56
C TYR A 84 -7.76 -8.18 -1.30
N ARG A 85 -6.80 -8.80 -0.61
CA ARG A 85 -7.04 -9.49 0.67
C ARG A 85 -7.30 -8.51 1.82
N THR A 86 -6.51 -7.45 1.93
CA THR A 86 -6.45 -6.62 3.15
C THR A 86 -7.29 -5.34 3.11
N SER A 87 -7.55 -4.78 1.92
CA SER A 87 -8.25 -3.50 1.76
C SER A 87 -9.65 -3.70 1.17
N SER A 88 -10.67 -3.38 1.97
CA SER A 88 -12.06 -3.49 1.52
C SER A 88 -12.44 -2.50 0.41
N VAL A 89 -11.82 -1.31 0.38
CA VAL A 89 -12.07 -0.30 -0.66
C VAL A 89 -11.47 -0.76 -1.99
N PHE A 90 -10.23 -1.25 -1.94
CA PHE A 90 -9.55 -1.79 -3.12
C PHE A 90 -10.33 -2.97 -3.70
N ARG A 91 -10.65 -3.97 -2.86
CA ARG A 91 -11.40 -5.16 -3.27
C ARG A 91 -12.75 -4.81 -3.90
N LYS A 92 -13.55 -3.94 -3.27
CA LYS A 92 -14.85 -3.52 -3.82
C LYS A 92 -14.72 -2.84 -5.18
N THR A 93 -13.67 -2.04 -5.36
CA THR A 93 -13.42 -1.35 -6.64
C THR A 93 -13.02 -2.35 -7.72
N VAL A 94 -12.15 -3.32 -7.40
CA VAL A 94 -11.80 -4.41 -8.31
C VAL A 94 -13.03 -5.23 -8.70
N ASP A 95 -13.81 -5.68 -7.71
CA ASP A 95 -15.01 -6.50 -7.94
C ASP A 95 -16.04 -5.77 -8.81
N PHE A 96 -16.19 -4.45 -8.62
CA PHE A 96 -17.03 -3.61 -9.46
C PHE A 96 -16.55 -3.56 -10.91
N CYS A 97 -15.26 -3.28 -11.14
CA CYS A 97 -14.68 -3.24 -12.48
C CYS A 97 -14.80 -4.60 -13.19
N VAL A 98 -14.54 -5.70 -12.48
CA VAL A 98 -14.72 -7.06 -12.99
C VAL A 98 -16.18 -7.29 -13.39
N GLY A 99 -17.14 -6.96 -12.53
CA GLY A 99 -18.56 -7.12 -12.84
C GLY A 99 -19.04 -6.33 -14.06
N VAL A 100 -18.51 -5.11 -14.27
CA VAL A 100 -18.78 -4.30 -15.48
C VAL A 100 -18.21 -4.97 -16.74
N CYS A 101 -16.99 -5.51 -16.65
CA CYS A 101 -16.34 -6.19 -17.77
C CYS A 101 -17.04 -7.50 -18.12
N ASP A 102 -17.40 -8.30 -17.11
CA ASP A 102 -18.13 -9.55 -17.27
C ASP A 102 -19.49 -9.30 -17.94
N SER A 103 -20.23 -8.27 -17.49
CA SER A 103 -21.52 -7.88 -18.07
C SER A 103 -21.40 -7.40 -19.53
N SER A 104 -20.20 -7.00 -19.96
CA SER A 104 -19.91 -6.52 -21.30
C SER A 104 -19.28 -7.59 -22.21
N GLY A 105 -19.11 -8.84 -21.71
CA GLY A 105 -18.58 -9.96 -22.49
C GLY A 105 -17.06 -9.99 -22.64
N PHE A 106 -16.32 -9.27 -21.79
CA PHE A 106 -14.86 -9.32 -21.78
C PHE A 106 -14.32 -10.62 -21.16
N PRO A 107 -13.08 -11.04 -21.51
CA PRO A 107 -12.48 -12.23 -20.92
C PRO A 107 -12.16 -12.02 -19.44
N ALA A 108 -12.35 -13.05 -18.63
CA ALA A 108 -11.99 -13.02 -17.21
C ALA A 108 -10.49 -12.74 -17.00
N PHE A 109 -10.17 -11.87 -16.05
CA PHE A 109 -8.81 -11.40 -15.79
C PHE A 109 -8.47 -11.22 -14.30
N LEU A 110 -9.40 -11.53 -13.39
CA LEU A 110 -9.22 -11.30 -11.94
C LEU A 110 -7.99 -12.04 -11.39
N ASP A 111 -7.69 -13.21 -11.93
CA ASP A 111 -6.55 -14.02 -11.51
C ASP A 111 -5.20 -13.32 -11.72
N ILE A 112 -5.06 -12.47 -12.75
CA ILE A 112 -3.88 -11.62 -12.93
C ILE A 112 -3.64 -10.71 -11.71
N ILE A 113 -4.72 -10.24 -11.07
CA ILE A 113 -4.65 -9.33 -9.92
C ILE A 113 -4.44 -10.12 -8.62
N THR A 114 -5.09 -11.28 -8.47
CA THR A 114 -5.22 -11.97 -7.17
C THR A 114 -4.32 -13.19 -6.99
N ASP A 115 -3.90 -13.85 -8.08
CA ASP A 115 -3.13 -15.08 -8.04
C ASP A 115 -1.65 -14.78 -8.38
N GLU A 116 -0.77 -15.00 -7.41
CA GLU A 116 0.68 -14.80 -7.55
C GLU A 116 1.35 -15.88 -8.42
N THR A 117 0.64 -16.97 -8.73
CA THR A 117 1.16 -18.13 -9.49
C THR A 117 0.70 -18.17 -10.94
N VAL A 118 -0.16 -17.24 -11.37
CA VAL A 118 -0.69 -17.22 -12.72
C VAL A 118 0.40 -16.97 -13.76
N ASP A 119 0.43 -17.80 -14.81
CA ASP A 119 1.34 -17.61 -15.93
C ASP A 119 0.78 -16.54 -16.89
N LEU A 120 1.38 -15.35 -16.88
CA LEU A 120 1.00 -14.25 -17.77
C LEU A 120 1.20 -14.56 -19.26
N LEU A 121 2.06 -15.52 -19.62
CA LEU A 121 2.24 -15.92 -21.02
C LEU A 121 0.99 -16.60 -21.59
N THR A 122 0.11 -17.12 -20.73
CA THR A 122 -1.18 -17.69 -21.11
C THR A 122 -2.27 -16.63 -21.31
N LYS A 123 -1.99 -15.35 -20.99
CA LYS A 123 -2.96 -14.26 -21.02
C LYS A 123 -2.84 -13.46 -22.31
N ASN A 124 -3.98 -13.08 -22.87
CA ASN A 124 -4.00 -12.22 -24.04
C ASN A 124 -3.89 -10.72 -23.66
N ALA A 125 -3.70 -9.88 -24.67
CA ALA A 125 -3.55 -8.43 -24.49
C ALA A 125 -4.78 -7.79 -23.82
N ALA A 126 -6.00 -8.27 -24.12
CA ALA A 126 -7.21 -7.74 -23.49
C ALA A 126 -7.23 -8.03 -21.99
N GLN A 127 -6.91 -9.25 -21.55
CA GLN A 127 -6.87 -9.61 -20.13
C GLN A 127 -5.83 -8.78 -19.37
N THR A 128 -4.62 -8.63 -19.93
CA THR A 128 -3.55 -7.85 -19.28
C THR A 128 -3.87 -6.36 -19.20
N GLN A 129 -4.49 -5.78 -20.24
CA GLN A 129 -4.95 -4.39 -20.22
C GLN A 129 -6.09 -4.17 -19.23
N LEU A 130 -7.10 -5.05 -19.21
CA LEU A 130 -8.21 -4.97 -18.26
C LEU A 130 -7.74 -5.06 -16.81
N ALA A 131 -6.80 -5.97 -16.53
CA ALA A 131 -6.20 -6.10 -15.21
C ALA A 131 -5.43 -4.82 -14.81
N THR A 132 -4.67 -4.24 -15.72
CA THR A 132 -3.88 -3.02 -15.47
C THR A 132 -4.78 -1.83 -15.17
N VAL A 133 -5.77 -1.56 -16.04
CA VAL A 133 -6.73 -0.46 -15.85
C VAL A 133 -7.54 -0.66 -14.56
N THR A 134 -7.95 -1.89 -14.26
CA THR A 134 -8.67 -2.19 -13.01
C THR A 134 -7.81 -1.93 -11.78
N LEU A 135 -6.54 -2.34 -11.81
CA LEU A 135 -5.59 -2.07 -10.73
C LEU A 135 -5.41 -0.57 -10.52
N GLU A 136 -5.24 0.19 -11.60
CA GLU A 136 -5.06 1.64 -11.55
C GLU A 136 -6.27 2.39 -10.97
N ILE A 137 -7.47 2.01 -11.39
CA ILE A 137 -8.72 2.55 -10.83
C ILE A 137 -8.81 2.21 -9.33
N ALA A 138 -8.52 0.95 -8.96
CA ALA A 138 -8.58 0.50 -7.57
C ALA A 138 -7.52 1.17 -6.68
N LEU A 139 -6.31 1.40 -7.18
CA LEU A 139 -5.25 2.15 -6.49
C LEU A 139 -5.64 3.62 -6.32
N THR A 140 -6.27 4.22 -7.34
CA THR A 140 -6.77 5.60 -7.27
C THR A 140 -7.87 5.74 -6.23
N ALA A 141 -8.79 4.77 -6.14
CA ALA A 141 -9.83 4.76 -5.12
C ALA A 141 -9.31 4.48 -3.70
N PHE A 142 -8.15 3.82 -3.59
CA PHE A 142 -7.50 3.51 -2.32
C PHE A 142 -6.67 4.68 -1.76
N TRP A 143 -6.15 5.56 -2.62
CA TRP A 143 -5.31 6.70 -2.27
C TRP A 143 -6.09 7.80 -1.54
#